data_AF-X1CTI1-F1
#
_entry.id   AF-X1CTI1-F1
#
_cell.length_a   1.000
_cell.length_b   1.000
_cell.length_c   1.000
_cell.angle_alpha   90.00
_cell.angle_beta   90.00
_cell.angle_gamma   90.00
#
_symmetry.space_group_name_H-M   'P 1'
#
loop_
_entity.id
_entity.type
_entity.pdbx_description
1 polymer ?
#
loop_
_entity_poly.entity_id
_entity_poly.type
_entity_poly.pdbx_seq_one_letter_code
_entity_poly.pdbx_strand_id
1 'polypeptide(L)'
;IPDKGQVMIRYYGLYSNAHRGKMRKAGVSPSHPLIIEEEDRHVPSKGWAEMIRRVYEVDPLICPSCRGQVRIIAFIEDHNAIDRIIRHLKLTFASERPPPPHIAHQELLMAAEERGEYF
;
A
#
# COMPACT_ATOMS: atom_id res chain seq x y z
N ILE A 1 -17.32 3.44 34.95
CA ILE A 1 -17.52 2.02 35.31
C ILE A 1 -18.99 1.75 35.07
N PRO A 2 -19.40 0.72 34.30
CA PRO A 2 -20.81 0.51 33.97
C PRO A 2 -21.60 0.15 35.23
N ASP A 3 -22.88 0.50 35.27
CA ASP A 3 -23.74 0.20 36.41
C ASP A 3 -23.97 -1.31 36.56
N LYS A 4 -24.25 -1.74 37.80
CA LYS A 4 -24.50 -3.16 38.11
C LYS A 4 -25.66 -3.69 37.27
N GLY A 5 -25.38 -4.66 36.39
CA GLY A 5 -26.36 -5.28 35.48
C GLY A 5 -26.19 -4.91 34.00
N GLN A 6 -25.31 -3.96 33.65
CA GLN A 6 -25.00 -3.63 32.26
C GLN A 6 -24.02 -4.64 31.64
N VAL A 7 -24.31 -5.09 30.41
CA VAL A 7 -23.49 -6.06 29.69
C VAL A 7 -22.15 -5.42 29.26
N MET A 8 -21.06 -5.83 29.91
CA MET A 8 -19.72 -5.26 29.68
C MET A 8 -19.10 -5.55 28.30
N ILE A 9 -19.66 -6.50 27.56
CA ILE A 9 -19.13 -6.95 26.26
C ILE A 9 -19.10 -5.80 25.23
N ARG A 10 -20.08 -4.89 25.28
CA ARG A 10 -20.16 -3.74 24.36
C ARG A 10 -19.09 -2.66 24.61
N TYR A 11 -18.35 -2.73 25.71
CA TYR A 11 -17.43 -1.67 26.15
C TYR A 11 -15.96 -2.12 26.23
N TYR A 12 -15.62 -3.33 25.78
CA TYR A 12 -14.25 -3.87 25.92
C TYR A 12 -13.18 -2.95 25.32
N GLY A 13 -13.45 -2.35 24.15
CA GLY A 13 -12.53 -1.41 23.50
C GLY A 13 -12.28 -0.13 24.30
N LEU A 14 -13.30 0.36 25.01
CA LEU A 14 -13.28 1.59 25.81
C LEU A 14 -12.35 1.49 27.04
N TYR A 15 -12.18 0.29 27.58
CA TYR A 15 -11.29 0.02 28.72
C TYR A 15 -9.87 -0.41 28.32
N SER A 16 -9.58 -0.55 27.02
CA SER A 16 -8.24 -0.92 26.55
C SER A 16 -7.19 0.14 26.92
N ASN A 17 -5.95 -0.30 27.20
CA ASN A 17 -4.84 0.60 27.54
C ASN A 17 -4.56 1.62 26.43
N ALA A 18 -4.74 1.23 25.17
CA ALA A 18 -4.61 2.11 24.01
C ALA A 18 -5.64 3.25 24.04
N HIS A 19 -6.92 2.93 24.26
CA HIS A 19 -7.99 3.94 24.34
C HIS A 19 -7.78 4.89 25.52
N ARG A 20 -7.44 4.35 26.70
CA ARG A 20 -7.16 5.17 27.90
C ARG A 20 -5.95 6.10 27.71
N GLY A 21 -4.91 5.63 27.01
CA GLY A 21 -3.75 6.43 26.65
C GLY A 21 -4.10 7.62 25.75
N LYS A 22 -4.95 7.40 24.74
CA LYS A 22 -5.47 8.45 23.84
C LYS A 22 -6.30 9.48 24.61
N MET A 23 -7.24 9.04 25.45
CA MET A 23 -8.11 9.94 26.24
C MET A 23 -7.32 10.80 27.22
N ARG A 24 -6.28 10.24 27.87
CA ARG A 24 -5.37 11.00 28.74
C ARG A 24 -4.62 12.08 27.97
N LYS A 25 -4.18 11.80 26.74
CA LYS A 25 -3.51 12.78 25.88
C LYS A 25 -4.46 13.89 25.41
N ALA A 26 -5.73 13.54 25.18
CA ALA A 26 -6.78 14.49 24.79
C ALA A 26 -7.32 15.34 25.96
N GLY A 27 -6.94 15.06 27.20
CA GLY A 27 -7.41 15.80 28.38
C GLY A 27 -8.89 15.59 28.74
N VAL A 28 -9.54 14.61 28.12
CA VAL A 28 -10.97 14.33 28.31
C VAL A 28 -11.15 13.32 29.44
N SER A 29 -11.86 13.71 30.50
CA SER A 29 -12.32 12.79 31.53
C SER A 29 -13.56 12.03 31.03
N PRO A 30 -13.63 10.69 31.18
CA PRO A 30 -14.75 9.91 30.66
C PRO A 30 -15.96 10.10 31.58
N SER A 31 -16.73 11.17 31.36
CA SER A 31 -17.91 11.48 32.17
C SER A 31 -19.16 10.74 31.71
N HIS A 32 -19.20 10.13 30.52
CA HIS A 32 -20.29 9.26 30.02
C HIS A 32 -19.73 8.21 29.04
N PRO A 33 -20.39 7.06 28.82
CA PRO A 33 -20.04 6.18 27.73
C PRO A 33 -20.22 6.93 26.40
N LEU A 34 -19.09 7.33 25.82
CA LEU A 34 -19.03 7.98 24.52
C LEU A 34 -19.77 7.09 23.53
N ILE A 35 -20.84 7.64 22.93
CA ILE A 35 -21.37 7.16 21.66
C ILE A 35 -20.14 7.06 20.75
N ILE A 36 -19.96 5.91 20.10
CA ILE A 36 -18.82 5.64 19.21
C ILE A 36 -18.83 6.76 18.16
N GLU A 37 -18.06 7.81 18.38
CA GLU A 37 -17.78 8.80 17.36
C GLU A 37 -17.05 8.03 16.27
N GLU A 38 -17.58 8.09 15.04
CA GLU A 38 -17.00 7.44 13.87
C GLU A 38 -15.51 7.77 13.84
N GLU A 39 -14.68 6.75 14.10
CA GLU A 39 -13.23 6.86 13.98
C GLU A 39 -12.92 7.44 12.60
N ASP A 40 -12.09 8.49 12.57
CA ASP A 40 -11.60 9.12 11.34
C ASP A 40 -11.22 8.01 10.36
N ARG A 41 -11.94 7.98 9.23
CA ARG A 41 -11.84 6.93 8.20
C ARG A 41 -10.36 6.70 7.93
N HIS A 42 -9.87 5.51 8.26
CA HIS A 42 -8.52 5.09 7.93
C HIS A 42 -8.29 5.37 6.44
N VAL A 43 -7.46 6.37 6.13
CA VAL A 43 -7.12 6.69 4.75
C VAL A 43 -6.18 5.58 4.29
N PRO A 44 -6.59 4.71 3.36
CA PRO A 44 -5.73 3.63 2.88
C PRO A 44 -4.45 4.23 2.32
N SER A 45 -3.34 3.50 2.46
CA SER A 45 -2.08 3.89 1.83
C SER A 45 -2.31 4.18 0.34
N LYS A 46 -1.66 5.24 -0.13
CA LYS A 46 -1.69 5.65 -1.54
C LYS A 46 -1.40 4.44 -2.43
N GLY A 47 -2.38 4.03 -3.24
CA GLY A 47 -2.28 2.83 -4.08
C GLY A 47 -1.17 2.91 -5.15
N TRP A 48 -0.89 1.79 -5.82
CA TRP A 48 0.16 1.69 -6.85
C TRP A 48 0.10 2.80 -7.92
N ALA A 49 -1.10 3.25 -8.32
CA ALA A 49 -1.28 4.30 -9.32
C ALA A 49 -0.70 5.64 -8.88
N GLU A 50 -0.84 5.97 -7.60
CA GLU A 50 -0.31 7.19 -7.00
C GLU A 50 1.22 7.12 -6.86
N MET A 51 1.79 5.91 -6.75
CA MET A 51 3.24 5.71 -6.78
C MET A 51 3.80 5.96 -8.17
N ILE A 52 3.18 5.36 -9.21
CA ILE A 52 3.56 5.61 -10.62
C ILE A 52 3.45 7.10 -10.94
N ARG A 53 2.36 7.75 -10.53
CA ARG A 53 2.14 9.18 -10.74
C ARG A 53 3.23 10.05 -10.10
N ARG A 54 3.78 9.64 -8.96
CA ARG A 54 4.81 10.42 -8.26
C ARG A 54 6.21 10.18 -8.81
N VAL A 55 6.49 8.96 -9.29
CA VAL A 55 7.82 8.61 -9.84
C VAL A 55 7.95 9.06 -11.29
N TYR A 56 6.92 8.83 -12.08
CA TYR A 56 6.94 9.05 -13.53
C TYR A 56 6.16 10.28 -13.98
N GLU A 57 5.56 11.04 -13.05
CA GLU A 57 4.73 12.22 -13.36
C GLU A 57 3.53 11.92 -14.30
N VAL A 58 3.16 10.65 -14.45
CA VAL A 58 2.09 10.17 -15.34
C VAL A 58 1.00 9.48 -14.54
N ASP A 59 -0.27 9.86 -14.77
CA ASP A 59 -1.42 9.18 -14.17
C ASP A 59 -1.83 7.96 -15.03
N PRO A 60 -1.64 6.72 -14.54
CA PRO A 60 -1.93 5.51 -15.32
C PRO A 60 -3.43 5.25 -15.49
N LEU A 61 -4.30 5.99 -14.79
CA LEU A 61 -5.76 5.87 -14.89
C LEU A 61 -6.38 6.91 -15.83
N ILE A 62 -5.57 7.64 -16.60
CA ILE A 62 -6.01 8.58 -17.62
C ILE A 62 -5.56 8.09 -19.00
N CYS A 63 -6.48 8.04 -19.96
CA CYS A 63 -6.16 7.68 -21.34
C CYS A 63 -5.28 8.77 -21.99
N PRO A 64 -4.13 8.43 -22.60
CA PRO A 64 -3.24 9.42 -23.22
C PRO A 64 -3.84 10.07 -24.48
N SER A 65 -4.79 9.40 -25.16
CA SER A 65 -5.40 9.91 -26.40
C SER A 65 -6.59 10.82 -26.14
N CYS A 66 -7.52 10.41 -25.27
CA CYS A 66 -8.79 11.14 -25.05
C CYS A 66 -8.92 11.79 -23.67
N ARG A 67 -7.96 11.57 -22.76
CA ARG A 67 -7.97 12.04 -21.36
C ARG A 67 -9.15 11.56 -20.50
N GLY A 68 -9.90 10.56 -20.96
CA GLY A 68 -10.93 9.91 -20.16
C GLY A 68 -10.34 9.06 -19.03
N GLN A 69 -11.12 8.88 -17.96
CA GLN A 69 -10.77 7.93 -16.89
C GLN A 69 -10.86 6.49 -17.39
N VAL A 70 -9.85 5.69 -17.12
CA VAL A 70 -9.83 4.25 -17.40
C VAL A 70 -9.94 3.45 -16.11
N ARG A 71 -10.50 2.24 -16.21
CA ARG A 71 -10.68 1.33 -15.08
C ARG A 71 -9.93 0.03 -15.35
N ILE A 72 -9.34 -0.55 -14.31
CA ILE A 72 -8.76 -1.89 -14.39
C ILE A 72 -9.90 -2.90 -14.54
N ILE A 73 -9.82 -3.74 -15.57
CA ILE A 73 -10.81 -4.79 -15.84
C ILE A 73 -10.30 -6.19 -15.51
N ALA A 74 -8.98 -6.40 -15.56
CA ALA A 74 -8.35 -7.69 -15.29
C ALA A 74 -6.87 -7.50 -14.95
N PHE A 75 -6.31 -8.47 -14.20
CA PHE A 75 -4.88 -8.65 -14.03
C PHE A 75 -4.48 -9.92 -14.77
N ILE A 76 -3.45 -9.84 -15.62
CA ILE A 76 -2.95 -10.96 -16.41
C ILE A 76 -1.57 -11.31 -15.86
N GLU A 77 -1.46 -12.48 -15.25
CA GLU A 77 -0.20 -12.96 -14.62
C GLU A 77 0.50 -14.05 -15.45
N ASP A 78 -0.21 -14.73 -16.36
CA ASP A 78 0.39 -15.76 -17.21
C ASP A 78 1.32 -15.15 -18.26
N HIS A 79 2.60 -15.49 -18.17
CA HIS A 79 3.64 -15.04 -19.10
C HIS A 79 3.34 -15.38 -20.56
N ASN A 80 2.75 -16.56 -20.85
CA ASN A 80 2.44 -16.94 -22.22
C ASN A 80 1.36 -16.04 -22.83
N ALA A 81 0.34 -15.69 -22.04
CA ALA A 81 -0.70 -14.76 -22.45
C ALA A 81 -0.12 -13.35 -22.67
N ILE A 82 0.72 -12.88 -21.76
CA ILE A 82 1.42 -11.59 -21.87
C ILE A 82 2.24 -11.53 -23.16
N ASP A 83 3.06 -12.54 -23.44
CA ASP A 83 3.92 -12.57 -24.63
C ASP A 83 3.14 -12.63 -25.94
N ARG A 84 1.98 -13.30 -25.95
CA ARG A 84 1.08 -13.31 -27.11
C ARG A 84 0.48 -11.93 -27.35
N ILE A 85 0.06 -11.23 -26.31
CA ILE A 85 -0.49 -9.86 -26.40
C ILE A 85 0.57 -8.88 -26.90
N ILE A 86 1.76 -8.88 -26.29
CA ILE A 86 2.86 -7.99 -26.67
C ILE A 86 3.25 -8.19 -28.15
N ARG A 87 3.39 -9.44 -28.59
CA ARG A 87 3.68 -9.76 -30.00
C ARG A 87 2.58 -9.30 -30.95
N HIS A 88 1.32 -9.50 -30.58
CA HIS A 88 0.18 -9.09 -31.40
C HIS A 88 0.12 -7.57 -31.56
N LEU A 89 0.39 -6.82 -30.48
CA LEU A 89 0.42 -5.36 -30.47
C LEU A 89 1.72 -4.77 -31.06
N LYS A 90 2.70 -5.62 -31.38
CA LYS A 90 4.05 -5.23 -31.86
C LYS A 90 4.74 -4.22 -30.92
N LEU A 91 4.54 -4.38 -29.62
CA LEU A 91 5.19 -3.55 -28.60
C LEU A 91 6.62 -4.06 -28.40
N THR A 92 7.61 -3.39 -28.98
CA THR A 92 9.02 -3.63 -28.67
C THR A 92 9.42 -2.82 -27.45
N PHE A 93 9.70 -3.50 -26.33
CA PHE A 93 10.24 -2.86 -25.14
C PHE A 93 11.73 -2.59 -25.36
N ALA A 94 12.10 -1.34 -25.60
CA ALA A 94 13.48 -0.89 -25.63
C ALA A 94 13.70 0.04 -24.43
N SER A 95 14.23 -0.51 -23.33
CA SER A 95 14.65 0.32 -22.20
C SER A 95 16.00 0.96 -22.52
N GLU A 96 16.14 2.28 -22.33
CA GLU A 96 17.43 2.97 -22.49
C GLU A 96 18.53 2.41 -21.58
N ARG A 97 18.14 1.81 -20.45
CA ARG A 97 19.03 1.08 -19.54
C ARG A 97 18.43 -0.30 -19.28
N PRO A 98 18.81 -1.34 -20.05
CA PRO A 98 18.36 -2.69 -19.74
C PRO A 98 18.85 -3.10 -18.35
N PRO A 99 18.08 -3.92 -17.63
CA PRO A 99 18.57 -4.50 -16.39
C PRO A 99 19.88 -5.25 -16.67
N PRO A 100 20.86 -5.20 -15.76
CA PRO A 100 22.11 -5.91 -15.95
C PRO A 100 21.81 -7.39 -16.17
N PRO A 101 22.55 -8.07 -17.08
CA PRO A 101 22.35 -9.48 -17.34
C PRO A 101 22.45 -10.27 -16.02
N HIS A 102 21.63 -11.31 -15.88
CA HIS A 102 21.45 -12.05 -14.62
C HIS A 102 22.76 -12.53 -13.99
N ILE A 103 23.78 -12.80 -14.81
CA ILE A 103 25.14 -13.18 -14.39
C ILE A 103 25.84 -12.02 -13.67
N ALA A 104 25.79 -10.81 -14.24
CA ALA A 104 26.38 -9.62 -13.63
C ALA A 104 25.66 -9.23 -12.32
N HIS A 105 24.36 -9.54 -12.19
CA HIS A 105 23.63 -9.34 -10.95
C HIS A 105 24.10 -10.28 -9.84
N GLN A 106 24.34 -11.57 -10.14
CA GLN A 106 24.89 -12.52 -9.17
C GLN A 106 26.30 -12.14 -8.72
N GLU A 107 27.17 -11.75 -9.65
CA GLU A 107 28.54 -11.30 -9.32
C GLU A 107 28.53 -10.05 -8.43
N LEU A 108 27.63 -9.09 -8.69
CA LEU A 108 27.47 -7.89 -7.86
C LEU A 108 26.93 -8.19 -6.46
N LEU A 109 26.02 -9.16 -6.32
CA LEU A 109 25.51 -9.59 -5.02
C LEU A 109 26.62 -10.27 -4.21
N MET A 110 27.37 -11.19 -4.81
CA MET A 110 28.51 -11.86 -4.18
C MET A 110 29.58 -10.83 -3.74
N ALA A 111 29.90 -9.86 -4.60
CA ALA A 111 30.86 -8.79 -4.28
C ALA A 111 30.36 -7.79 -3.23
N ALA A 112 29.05 -7.68 -3.02
CA ALA A 112 28.46 -6.88 -1.95
C ALA A 112 28.47 -7.62 -0.60
N GLU A 113 28.25 -8.94 -0.63
CA GLU A 113 28.34 -9.82 0.55
C GLU A 113 29.79 -9.89 1.08
N GLU A 114 30.79 -10.03 0.20
CA GLU A 114 32.22 -10.02 0.59
C GLU A 114 32.64 -8.71 1.29
N ARG A 115 32.02 -7.57 0.97
CA ARG A 115 32.30 -6.29 1.64
C ARG A 115 31.64 -6.17 3.02
N GLY A 116 30.65 -7.01 3.32
CA GLY A 116 29.96 -7.04 4.61
C GLY A 116 30.67 -7.89 5.67
N GLU A 117 31.55 -8.81 5.27
CA GLU A 117 32.23 -9.74 6.19
C GLU A 117 33.51 -9.19 6.83
N TYR A 118 33.87 -7.92 6.57
CA TYR A 118 35.03 -7.25 7.16
C TYR A 118 34.66 -5.99 7.97
N PHE A 119 33.71 -6.12 8.90
CA PHE A 119 33.51 -5.18 10.01
C PHE A 119 33.20 -5.91 11.32
#